data_AF-A0A7X7LIN3-F1
#
_entry.id   AF-A0A7X7LIN3-F1
#
_cell.length_a   1.000
_cell.length_b   1.000
_cell.length_c   1.000
_cell.angle_alpha   90.00
_cell.angle_beta   90.00
_cell.angle_gamma   90.00
#
_symmetry.space_group_name_H-M   'P 1'
#
loop_
_entity.id
_entity.type
_entity.pdbx_description
1 polymer ?
#
loop_
_entity_poly.entity_id
_entity_poly.type
_entity_poly.pdbx_seq_one_letter_code
_entity_poly.pdbx_strand_id
1 'polypeptide(L)'
;ESNKKVGGRNIELRVFTNTDQINNCHILYLPMEQTKLVQSAVKKAKELGNNTLVICENGDGIIQGAAINFVFKDGKQCFELSKKNIEAFGLTIGMEIERMAILVD
;
A
#
# COMPACT_ATOMS: atom_id res chain seq x y z
N GLU A 1 -13.34 -16.05 -9.27
CA GLU A 1 -13.53 -14.97 -10.26
C GLU A 1 -14.58 -13.93 -9.81
N SER A 2 -14.15 -12.83 -9.20
CA SER A 2 -15.03 -11.67 -8.97
C SER A 2 -14.94 -10.73 -10.19
N ASN A 3 -16.02 -10.60 -10.97
CA ASN A 3 -16.16 -9.67 -12.11
C ASN A 3 -16.24 -8.18 -11.67
N LYS A 4 -15.52 -7.80 -10.61
CA LYS A 4 -15.53 -6.43 -10.09
C LYS A 4 -14.63 -5.57 -11.00
N LYS A 5 -15.23 -4.53 -11.58
CA LYS A 5 -14.52 -3.53 -12.36
C LYS A 5 -14.44 -2.22 -11.59
N VAL A 6 -13.32 -1.51 -11.72
CA VAL A 6 -13.16 -0.13 -11.23
C VAL A 6 -12.80 0.73 -12.43
N GLY A 7 -13.64 1.74 -12.72
CA GLY A 7 -13.46 2.59 -13.91
C GLY A 7 -13.40 1.80 -15.23
N GLY A 8 -14.12 0.67 -15.32
CA GLY A 8 -14.11 -0.21 -16.49
C GLY A 8 -12.91 -1.17 -16.60
N ARG A 9 -11.94 -1.10 -15.68
CA ARG A 9 -10.77 -2.00 -15.62
C ARG A 9 -11.06 -3.21 -14.74
N ASN A 10 -10.61 -4.39 -15.16
CA ASN A 10 -10.71 -5.60 -14.35
C ASN A 10 -9.74 -5.54 -13.17
N ILE A 11 -10.14 -6.12 -12.04
CA ILE A 11 -9.26 -6.30 -10.88
C ILE A 11 -8.77 -7.75 -10.89
N GLU A 12 -7.46 -7.94 -10.94
CA GLU A 12 -6.83 -9.24 -10.71
C GLU A 12 -6.32 -9.31 -9.27
N LEU A 13 -6.68 -10.37 -8.55
CA LEU A 13 -6.14 -10.66 -7.22
C LEU A 13 -5.08 -11.75 -7.35
N ARG A 14 -3.86 -11.46 -6.88
CA ARG A 14 -2.74 -12.39 -6.90
C ARG A 14 -2.09 -12.43 -5.52
N VAL A 15 -1.78 -13.63 -5.05
CA VAL A 15 -1.05 -13.86 -3.80
C VAL A 15 0.40 -14.19 -4.14
N PHE A 16 1.34 -13.46 -3.54
CA PHE A 16 2.78 -13.75 -3.63
C PHE A 16 3.23 -14.43 -2.34
N THR A 17 3.98 -15.53 -2.44
CA THR A 17 4.44 -16.27 -1.24
C THR A 17 5.74 -15.72 -0.66
N ASN A 18 6.47 -14.90 -1.42
CA ASN A 18 7.68 -14.21 -0.99
C ASN A 18 7.89 -12.94 -1.82
N THR A 19 8.80 -12.08 -1.38
CA THR A 19 9.05 -10.78 -2.03
C THR A 19 9.64 -10.89 -3.43
N ASP A 20 10.37 -11.96 -3.74
CA ASP A 20 11.03 -12.11 -5.05
C ASP A 20 10.04 -12.39 -6.17
N GLN A 21 8.90 -13.00 -5.84
CA GLN A 21 7.80 -13.25 -6.77
C GLN A 21 6.97 -12.01 -7.11
N ILE A 22 7.12 -10.91 -6.34
CA ILE A 22 6.41 -9.67 -6.62
C ILE A 22 6.82 -9.19 -8.00
N ASN A 23 5.81 -9.06 -8.85
CA ASN A 23 5.90 -8.56 -10.20
C ASN A 23 4.93 -7.39 -10.38
N ASN A 24 4.79 -6.91 -11.63
CA ASN A 24 4.05 -5.70 -11.93
C ASN A 24 2.60 -5.76 -11.38
N CYS A 25 2.29 -4.86 -10.47
CA CYS A 25 0.97 -4.69 -9.85
C CYS A 25 0.72 -3.21 -9.55
N HIS A 26 -0.56 -2.82 -9.42
CA HIS A 26 -0.93 -1.42 -9.11
C HIS A 26 -1.11 -1.20 -7.60
N ILE A 27 -1.44 -2.26 -6.87
CA ILE A 27 -1.64 -2.26 -5.42
C ILE A 27 -0.93 -3.48 -4.87
N LEU A 28 -0.07 -3.25 -3.88
CA LEU A 28 0.60 -4.29 -3.11
C LEU A 28 0.16 -4.16 -1.66
N TYR A 29 -0.56 -5.15 -1.16
CA TYR A 29 -1.04 -5.19 0.22
C TYR A 29 -0.25 -6.21 1.04
N LEU A 30 0.28 -5.77 2.18
CA LEU A 30 0.94 -6.62 3.16
C LEU A 30 0.05 -6.72 4.41
N PRO A 31 -0.45 -7.91 4.75
CA PRO A 31 -1.25 -8.09 5.94
C PRO A 31 -0.38 -8.05 7.20
N MET A 32 -1.02 -7.98 8.38
CA MET A 32 -0.36 -7.83 9.68
C MET A 32 0.68 -8.90 9.98
N GLU A 33 0.51 -10.12 9.47
CA GLU A 33 1.45 -11.21 9.67
C GLU A 33 2.77 -11.01 8.90
N GLN A 34 2.80 -10.09 7.93
CA GLN A 34 3.94 -9.85 7.03
C GLN A 34 4.65 -8.50 7.30
N THR A 35 4.46 -7.93 8.48
CA THR A 35 5.10 -6.67 8.94
C THR A 35 6.61 -6.62 8.70
N LYS A 36 7.32 -7.75 8.86
CA LYS A 36 8.78 -7.85 8.66
C LYS A 36 9.21 -7.72 7.20
N LEU A 37 8.29 -7.85 6.24
CA LEU A 37 8.57 -7.83 4.81
C LEU A 37 8.26 -6.47 4.16
N VAL A 38 7.72 -5.49 4.89
CA VAL A 38 7.33 -4.20 4.30
C VAL A 38 8.50 -3.52 3.62
N GLN A 39 9.67 -3.44 4.27
CA GLN A 39 10.83 -2.76 3.70
C GLN A 39 11.36 -3.47 2.43
N SER A 40 11.42 -4.80 2.43
CA SER A 40 11.84 -5.58 1.25
C SER A 40 10.81 -5.51 0.12
N ALA A 41 9.53 -5.53 0.43
CA ALA A 41 8.45 -5.38 -0.54
C ALA A 41 8.42 -3.97 -1.16
N VAL A 42 8.58 -2.91 -0.35
CA VAL A 42 8.72 -1.52 -0.83
C VAL A 42 9.93 -1.40 -1.75
N LYS A 43 11.09 -1.96 -1.36
CA LYS A 43 12.29 -1.95 -2.19
C LYS A 43 12.03 -2.65 -3.53
N LYS A 44 11.44 -3.84 -3.50
CA LYS A 44 11.10 -4.59 -4.72
C LYS A 44 10.14 -3.84 -5.62
N ALA A 45 9.10 -3.23 -5.06
CA ALA A 45 8.15 -2.42 -5.82
C ALA A 45 8.84 -1.22 -6.49
N LYS A 46 9.77 -0.55 -5.79
CA LYS A 46 10.58 0.53 -6.39
C LYS A 46 11.50 0.03 -7.50
N GLU A 47 12.14 -1.12 -7.33
CA GLU A 47 13.00 -1.73 -8.35
C GLU A 47 12.25 -2.08 -9.64
N LEU A 48 10.97 -2.43 -9.54
CA LEU A 48 10.11 -2.66 -10.71
C LEU A 48 9.78 -1.37 -11.48
N GLY A 49 10.00 -0.20 -10.88
CA GLY A 49 9.83 1.11 -11.51
C GLY A 49 8.38 1.46 -11.86
N ASN A 50 7.41 0.76 -11.28
CA ASN A 50 5.98 0.94 -11.54
C ASN A 50 5.30 1.76 -10.45
N ASN A 51 4.20 2.42 -10.80
CA ASN A 51 3.42 3.23 -9.86
C ASN A 51 2.55 2.30 -8.98
N THR A 52 3.18 1.69 -7.98
CA THR A 52 2.53 0.74 -7.05
C THR A 52 2.11 1.45 -5.77
N LEU A 53 0.84 1.34 -5.40
CA LEU A 53 0.36 1.73 -4.08
C LEU A 53 0.68 0.61 -3.07
N VAL A 54 1.65 0.84 -2.19
CA VAL A 54 2.00 -0.11 -1.12
C VAL A 54 1.19 0.20 0.13
N ILE A 55 0.38 -0.78 0.54
CA ILE A 55 -0.48 -0.73 1.72
C ILE A 55 -0.01 -1.81 2.70
N CYS A 56 0.04 -1.50 3.99
CA CYS A 56 0.35 -2.48 5.02
C CYS A 56 -0.55 -2.32 6.24
N GLU A 57 -0.41 -3.26 7.16
CA GLU A 57 -1.04 -3.21 8.49
C GLU A 57 0.05 -3.49 9.53
N ASN A 58 0.78 -2.45 9.94
CA ASN A 58 1.95 -2.56 10.80
C ASN A 58 2.12 -1.28 11.64
N GLY A 59 2.50 -1.36 12.92
CA GLY A 59 2.77 -0.16 13.73
C GLY A 59 3.75 0.85 13.10
N ASP A 60 4.76 0.36 12.37
CA ASP A 60 5.81 1.19 11.76
C ASP A 60 5.78 1.21 10.22
N GLY A 61 4.65 0.85 9.61
CA GLY A 61 4.54 0.63 8.17
C GLY A 61 4.95 1.83 7.30
N ILE A 62 4.54 3.04 7.71
CA ILE A 62 4.89 4.29 7.02
C ILE A 62 6.41 4.56 7.06
N ILE A 63 7.04 4.35 8.22
CA ILE A 63 8.50 4.52 8.40
C ILE A 63 9.27 3.55 7.50
N GLN A 64 8.73 2.35 7.30
CA GLN A 64 9.29 1.33 6.42
C GLN A 64 9.06 1.61 4.92
N GLY A 65 8.36 2.70 4.59
CA GLY A 65 8.20 3.21 3.23
C GLY A 65 6.88 2.86 2.56
N ALA A 66 5.91 2.28 3.28
CA ALA A 66 4.56 2.10 2.75
C ALA A 66 3.86 3.44 2.55
N ALA A 67 2.99 3.52 1.55
CA ALA A 67 2.21 4.72 1.28
C ALA A 67 1.03 4.87 2.26
N ILE A 68 0.40 3.74 2.58
CA ILE A 68 -0.74 3.66 3.52
C ILE A 68 -0.45 2.57 4.55
N ASN A 69 -0.84 2.84 5.78
CA ASN A 69 -0.77 1.88 6.87
C ASN A 69 -2.11 1.82 7.61
N PHE A 70 -2.76 0.66 7.66
CA PHE A 70 -3.98 0.48 8.44
C PHE A 70 -3.66 0.37 9.92
N VAL A 71 -4.42 1.12 10.72
CA VAL A 71 -4.27 1.18 12.17
C VAL A 71 -5.64 1.13 12.83
N PHE A 72 -5.72 0.57 14.03
CA PHE A 72 -6.91 0.65 14.86
C PHE A 72 -6.75 1.78 15.88
N LYS A 73 -7.66 2.75 15.84
CA LYS A 73 -7.69 3.89 16.76
C LYS A 73 -9.10 4.06 17.31
N ASP A 74 -9.23 4.14 18.63
CA ASP A 74 -10.51 4.33 19.33
C ASP A 74 -11.61 3.33 18.91
N GLY A 75 -11.22 2.06 18.71
CA GLY A 75 -12.14 0.99 18.31
C GLY A 75 -12.62 1.08 16.85
N LYS A 76 -12.02 1.94 16.02
CA LYS A 76 -12.32 2.07 14.60
C LYS A 76 -11.06 1.79 13.78
N GLN A 77 -11.25 1.19 12.61
CA GLN A 77 -10.18 1.07 11.63
C GLN A 77 -9.99 2.43 10.96
N CYS A 78 -8.77 2.94 11.06
CA CYS A 78 -8.29 4.16 10.44
C CYS A 78 -7.11 3.80 9.51
N PHE A 79 -6.56 4.80 8.85
CA PHE A 79 -5.33 4.63 8.10
C PHE A 79 -4.42 5.84 8.25
N GLU A 80 -3.14 5.55 8.37
CA GLU A 80 -2.08 6.51 8.25
C GLU A 80 -1.66 6.63 6.78
N LEU A 81 -1.16 7.80 6.42
CA LEU A 81 -0.75 8.09 5.06
C LEU A 81 0.46 9.01 5.03
N SER A 82 1.45 8.67 4.19
CA SER A 82 2.60 9.53 3.93
C SER A 82 2.58 10.04 2.49
N LYS A 83 2.44 11.36 2.35
CA LYS A 83 2.50 12.04 1.04
C LYS A 83 3.83 11.81 0.36
N LYS A 84 4.92 11.92 1.13
CA LYS A 84 6.28 11.66 0.68
C LYS A 84 6.42 10.26 0.07
N ASN A 85 5.88 9.23 0.72
CA ASN A 85 5.95 7.87 0.19
C ASN A 85 5.07 7.70 -1.06
N ILE A 86 3.87 8.28 -1.08
CA ILE A 86 2.99 8.28 -2.27
C ILE A 86 3.69 8.91 -3.48
N GLU A 87 4.28 10.09 -3.31
CA GLU A 87 5.00 10.81 -4.36
C GLU A 87 6.24 10.04 -4.81
N ALA A 88 6.95 9.36 -3.89
CA ALA A 88 8.08 8.51 -4.22
C ALA A 88 7.72 7.29 -5.09
N PHE A 89 6.45 6.89 -5.13
CA PHE A 89 5.91 5.88 -6.05
C PHE A 89 5.25 6.49 -7.30
N GLY A 90 5.38 7.80 -7.53
CA GLY A 90 4.79 8.48 -8.67
C GLY A 90 3.26 8.51 -8.64
N LEU A 91 2.66 8.41 -7.46
CA LEU A 91 1.21 8.44 -7.27
C LEU A 91 0.74 9.84 -6.90
N THR A 92 -0.52 10.12 -7.18
CA THR A 92 -1.20 11.36 -6.76
C THR A 92 -2.33 11.00 -5.81
N ILE A 93 -2.49 11.79 -4.75
CA ILE A 93 -3.56 11.59 -3.77
C ILE A 93 -4.78 12.45 -4.08
N GLY A 94 -5.96 11.87 -3.94
CA GLY A 94 -7.22 12.61 -4.00
C GLY A 94 -7.54 13.29 -2.67
N MET A 95 -8.08 14.52 -2.74
CA MET A 95 -8.39 15.35 -1.56
C MET A 95 -9.24 14.65 -0.50
N GLU A 96 -10.22 13.84 -0.91
CA GLU A 96 -11.11 13.13 0.02
C GLU A 96 -10.37 12.02 0.80
N ILE A 97 -9.46 11.29 0.14
CA ILE A 97 -8.62 10.28 0.81
C ILE A 97 -7.69 10.95 1.81
N GLU A 98 -7.10 12.08 1.42
CA GLU A 98 -6.23 12.87 2.29
C GLU A 98 -6.96 13.38 3.53
N ARG A 99 -8.20 13.87 3.39
CA ARG A 99 -9.03 14.36 4.51
C ARG A 99 -9.39 13.27 5.51
N MET A 100 -9.50 12.02 5.08
CA MET A 100 -9.83 10.88 5.94
C MET A 100 -8.60 10.27 6.62
N ALA A 101 -7.40 10.60 6.14
CA ALA A 101 -6.16 10.00 6.60
C ALA A 101 -5.64 10.64 7.90
N ILE A 102 -4.93 9.84 8.68
CA ILE A 102 -4.00 10.35 9.68
C ILE A 102 -2.68 10.62 8.95
N LEU A 103 -2.37 11.89 8.67
CA LEU A 103 -1.13 12.23 7.96
C LEU A 103 0.09 11.96 8.83
N VAL A 104 1.08 11.29 8.26
CA VAL A 104 2.37 10.97 8.89
C VAL A 104 3.48 11.36 7.91
N ASP A 105 4.30 12.33 8.31
CA ASP A 105 5.40 12.90 7.50
C ASP A 105 6.76 12.25 7.79
#